data_AF-K1TX78-F1
#
_entry.id   AF-K1TX78-F1
#
_cell.length_a   1.000
_cell.length_b   1.000
_cell.length_c   1.000
_cell.angle_alpha   90.00
_cell.angle_beta   90.00
_cell.angle_gamma   90.00
#
_symmetry.space_group_name_H-M   'P 1'
#
loop_
_entity.id
_entity.type
_entity.pdbx_description
1 polymer ?
#
loop_
_entity_poly.entity_id
_entity_poly.type
_entity_poly.pdbx_seq_one_letter_code
_entity_poly.pdbx_strand_id
1 'polypeptide(L)'
;MHTLQVLEKKLGYTFRCKEQLQAALYHSSYANEHRCCGVSSNERLEFLGDAVLGLVTADYLYHKHPDLPEGDLTRMRAALVCEESLYEV
;
A
#
# COMPACT_ATOMS: atom_id res chain seq x y z
N MET A 1 -19.94 -0.51 -9.39
CA MET A 1 -19.19 0.57 -10.09
C MET A 1 -19.17 1.90 -9.33
N HIS A 2 -20.27 2.31 -8.68
CA HIS A 2 -20.33 3.58 -7.94
C HIS A 2 -19.29 3.71 -6.80
N THR A 3 -18.97 2.60 -6.11
CA THR A 3 -18.03 2.61 -4.96
C THR A 3 -16.59 2.97 -5.35
N LEU A 4 -16.11 2.49 -6.51
CA LEU A 4 -14.75 2.77 -6.96
C LEU A 4 -14.60 4.24 -7.37
N GLN A 5 -15.59 4.80 -8.05
CA GLN A 5 -15.59 6.22 -8.43
C GLN A 5 -15.59 7.13 -7.20
N VAL A 6 -16.31 6.74 -6.12
CA VAL A 6 -16.27 7.47 -4.84
C VAL A 6 -14.87 7.41 -4.23
N LEU A 7 -14.23 6.23 -4.24
CA LEU A 7 -12.87 6.07 -3.73
C LEU A 7 -11.86 6.91 -4.52
N GLU A 8 -11.90 6.87 -5.84
CA GLU A 8 -11.02 7.66 -6.70
C GLU A 8 -11.18 9.17 -6.47
N LYS A 9 -12.43 9.62 -6.27
CA LYS A 9 -12.70 11.01 -5.94
C LYS A 9 -12.13 11.40 -4.57
N LYS A 10 -12.22 10.52 -3.57
CA LYS A 10 -11.63 10.75 -2.23
C LYS A 10 -10.09 10.75 -2.27
N LEU A 11 -9.49 9.86 -3.06
CA LEU A 11 -8.04 9.78 -3.26
C LEU A 11 -7.49 10.93 -4.12
N GLY A 12 -8.36 11.65 -4.83
CA GLY A 12 -7.94 12.66 -5.80
C GLY A 12 -7.16 12.09 -6.99
N TYR A 13 -7.28 10.78 -7.23
CA TYR A 13 -6.52 10.05 -8.25
C TYR A 13 -7.44 9.17 -9.09
N THR A 14 -7.33 9.30 -10.41
CA THR A 14 -8.06 8.46 -11.37
C THR A 14 -7.14 7.35 -11.88
N PHE A 15 -7.47 6.10 -11.56
CA PHE A 15 -6.71 4.95 -12.00
C PHE A 15 -6.89 4.72 -13.50
N ARG A 16 -5.78 4.47 -14.18
CA ARG A 16 -5.75 4.10 -15.61
C ARG A 16 -6.36 2.72 -15.86
N CYS A 17 -6.17 1.79 -14.92
CA CYS A 17 -6.69 0.43 -14.95
C CYS A 17 -7.59 0.24 -13.72
N LYS A 18 -8.90 0.15 -13.93
CA LYS A 18 -9.88 0.00 -12.83
C LYS A 18 -9.81 -1.39 -12.22
N GLU A 19 -9.38 -2.36 -13.01
CA GLU A 19 -9.21 -3.75 -12.63
C GLU A 19 -8.11 -3.89 -11.57
N GLN A 20 -7.04 -3.09 -11.66
CA GLN A 20 -6.01 -3.02 -10.62
C GLN A 20 -6.54 -2.44 -9.32
N LEU A 21 -7.35 -1.38 -9.39
CA LEU A 21 -8.01 -0.82 -8.21
C LEU A 21 -8.96 -1.84 -7.55
N GLN A 22 -9.70 -2.61 -8.36
CA GLN A 22 -10.55 -3.68 -7.84
C GLN A 22 -9.73 -4.80 -7.19
N ALA A 23 -8.67 -5.26 -7.84
CA ALA A 23 -7.79 -6.29 -7.31
C ALA A 23 -7.15 -5.88 -5.98
N ALA A 24 -6.76 -4.60 -5.84
CA ALA A 24 -6.20 -4.06 -4.61
C ALA A 24 -7.17 -4.13 -3.41
N LEU A 25 -8.48 -4.18 -3.66
CA LEU A 25 -9.53 -4.24 -2.65
C LEU A 25 -9.98 -5.68 -2.31
N TYR A 26 -9.44 -6.70 -2.99
CA TYR A 26 -9.81 -8.09 -2.72
C TYR A 26 -8.88 -8.72 -1.69
N HIS A 27 -9.40 -8.90 -0.48
CA HIS A 27 -8.74 -9.69 0.54
C HIS A 27 -8.66 -11.18 0.13
N SER A 28 -7.66 -11.89 0.67
CA SER A 28 -7.41 -13.31 0.39
C SER A 28 -8.61 -14.22 0.67
N SER A 29 -9.40 -13.93 1.71
CA SER A 29 -10.64 -14.67 2.01
C SER A 29 -11.66 -14.58 0.87
N TYR A 30 -11.93 -13.38 0.37
CA TYR A 30 -12.87 -13.15 -0.73
C TYR A 30 -12.40 -13.81 -2.04
N ALA A 31 -11.10 -13.68 -2.35
CA ALA A 31 -10.51 -14.30 -3.52
C ALA A 31 -10.56 -15.84 -3.46
N ASN A 32 -10.36 -16.43 -2.27
CA ASN A 32 -10.44 -17.87 -2.09
C ASN A 32 -11.86 -18.42 -2.26
N GLU A 33 -12.88 -17.70 -1.78
CA GLU A 33 -14.29 -18.07 -1.98
C GLU A 33 -14.72 -17.97 -3.46
N HIS A 34 -14.11 -17.07 -4.22
CA HIS A 34 -14.45 -16.80 -5.63
C HIS A 34 -13.37 -17.27 -6.62
N ARG A 35 -12.53 -18.24 -6.22
CA ARG A 35 -11.43 -18.76 -7.05
C ARG A 35 -11.87 -19.26 -8.41
N CYS A 36 -13.06 -19.87 -8.47
CA CYS A 36 -13.68 -20.36 -9.71
C CYS A 36 -14.01 -19.24 -10.71
N CYS A 37 -14.12 -17.98 -10.25
CA CYS A 37 -14.35 -16.80 -11.06
C CYS A 37 -13.05 -16.11 -11.52
N GLY A 38 -11.87 -16.68 -11.21
CA GLY A 38 -10.58 -16.11 -11.59
C GLY A 38 -10.17 -14.87 -10.79
N VAL A 39 -10.81 -14.60 -9.66
CA VAL A 39 -10.50 -13.45 -8.80
C VAL A 39 -9.18 -13.70 -8.08
N SER A 40 -8.26 -12.74 -8.17
CA SER A 40 -6.97 -12.76 -7.45
C SER A 40 -7.02 -11.83 -6.23
N SER A 41 -6.31 -12.21 -5.17
CA SER A 41 -6.12 -11.39 -3.97
C SER A 41 -5.19 -10.20 -4.24
N ASN A 42 -5.22 -9.23 -3.32
CA ASN A 42 -4.34 -8.07 -3.32
C ASN A 42 -2.90 -8.38 -2.87
N GLU A 43 -2.59 -9.59 -2.36
CA GLU A 43 -1.30 -9.94 -1.74
C GLU A 43 -0.08 -9.62 -2.62
N ARG A 44 -0.19 -9.76 -3.95
CA ARG A 44 0.90 -9.40 -4.86
C ARG A 44 1.08 -7.89 -5.00
N LEU A 45 -0.02 -7.13 -4.95
CA LEU A 45 0.01 -5.67 -4.97
C LEU A 45 0.50 -5.12 -3.64
N GLU A 46 0.11 -5.75 -2.52
CA GLU A 46 0.61 -5.47 -1.17
C GLU A 46 2.12 -5.66 -1.10
N PHE A 47 2.63 -6.83 -1.53
CA PHE A 47 4.07 -7.10 -1.59
C PHE A 47 4.86 -6.03 -2.36
N LEU A 48 4.33 -5.57 -3.50
CA LEU A 48 4.95 -4.49 -4.27
C LEU A 48 4.82 -3.14 -3.56
N GLY A 49 3.65 -2.86 -2.98
CA GLY A 49 3.33 -1.65 -2.24
C GLY A 49 4.26 -1.44 -1.05
N ASP A 50 4.54 -2.49 -0.27
CA ASP A 50 5.46 -2.46 0.86
C ASP A 50 6.88 -2.05 0.44
N ALA A 51 7.37 -2.60 -0.68
CA ALA A 51 8.67 -2.23 -1.20
C ALA A 51 8.72 -0.76 -1.66
N VAL A 52 7.66 -0.28 -2.32
CA VAL A 52 7.55 1.12 -2.76
C VAL A 52 7.48 2.06 -1.56
N LEU A 53 6.64 1.76 -0.57
CA LEU A 53 6.49 2.56 0.64
C LEU A 53 7.78 2.59 1.46
N GLY A 54 8.44 1.44 1.58
CA GLY A 54 9.74 1.31 2.23
C GLY A 54 10.83 2.15 1.56
N LEU A 55 10.84 2.20 0.22
CA LEU A 55 11.76 3.04 -0.55
C LEU A 55 11.49 4.53 -0.33
N VAL A 56 10.24 4.98 -0.51
CA VAL A 56 9.87 6.39 -0.37
C VAL A 56 10.13 6.89 1.05
N THR A 57 9.84 6.07 2.07
CA THR A 57 10.08 6.43 3.46
C THR A 57 11.59 6.48 3.77
N ALA A 58 12.37 5.53 3.25
CA ALA A 58 13.82 5.55 3.40
C ALA A 58 14.45 6.78 2.75
N ASP A 59 14.02 7.12 1.53
CA ASP A 59 14.47 8.32 0.81
C ASP A 59 14.14 9.60 1.58
N TYR A 60 12.91 9.71 2.10
CA TYR A 60 12.49 10.84 2.93
C TYR A 60 13.33 10.99 4.20
N LEU A 61 13.53 9.89 4.94
CA LEU A 61 14.31 9.91 6.19
C LEU A 61 15.78 10.22 5.94
N TYR A 62 16.37 9.66 4.88
CA TYR A 62 17.74 9.91 4.48
C TYR A 62 18.01 11.41 4.24
N HIS A 63 17.12 12.08 3.49
CA HIS A 63 17.27 13.50 3.19
C HIS A 63 16.90 14.40 4.39
N LYS A 64 15.93 13.99 5.21
CA LYS A 64 15.46 14.80 6.34
C LYS A 64 16.40 14.75 7.54
N HIS A 65 17.13 13.66 7.73
CA HIS A 65 17.99 13.42 8.88
C HIS A 65 19.41 13.01 8.45
N PRO A 66 20.18 13.91 7.80
CA PRO A 66 21.49 13.58 7.22
C PRO A 66 22.55 13.20 8.26
N ASP A 67 22.40 13.64 9.51
CA ASP A 67 23.37 13.40 10.59
C ASP A 67 23.09 12.13 11.40
N LEU A 68 21.96 11.45 11.17
CA LEU A 68 21.61 10.24 11.91
C LEU A 68 22.30 9.00 11.31
N PRO A 69 22.78 8.07 12.16
CA PRO A 69 23.33 6.81 11.68
C PRO A 69 22.23 5.90 11.12
N GLU A 70 22.63 4.96 10.26
CA GLU A 70 21.72 4.01 9.59
C GLU A 70 20.78 3.29 10.57
N GLY A 71 21.27 2.85 11.73
CA GLY A 71 20.46 2.13 12.71
C GLY A 71 19.30 2.96 13.28
N ASP A 72 19.48 4.27 13.43
CA ASP A 72 18.40 5.18 13.85
C ASP A 72 17.37 5.35 12.73
N LEU A 73 17.83 5.58 11.50
CA LEU A 73 16.97 5.69 10.33
C LEU A 73 16.13 4.42 10.11
N THR A 74 16.73 3.24 10.30
CA THR A 74 16.04 1.95 10.20
C THR A 74 14.96 1.78 11.27
N ARG A 75 15.23 2.17 12.52
CA ARG A 75 14.21 2.17 13.60
C ARG A 75 13.06 3.12 13.29
N MET A 76 13.37 4.34 12.85
CA MET A 76 12.35 5.33 12.48
C MET A 76 11.48 4.83 11.32
N ARG A 77 12.10 4.25 10.29
CA ARG A 77 11.36 3.67 9.15
C ARG A 77 10.41 2.57 9.61
N ALA A 78 10.85 1.67 10.49
CA ALA A 78 10.02 0.60 11.01
C ALA A 78 8.83 1.11 11.84
N ALA A 79 9.01 2.21 12.59
CA ALA A 79 7.92 2.84 13.35
C ALA A 79 6.91 3.57 12.45
N LEU A 80 7.38 4.17 11.35
CA LEU A 80 6.51 4.88 10.40
C LEU A 80 5.75 3.93 9.47
N VAL A 81 6.37 2.82 9.08
CA VAL A 81 5.81 1.82 8.17
C VAL A 81 5.50 0.56 8.97
N CYS A 82 4.47 0.63 9.80
CA CYS A 82 3.92 -0.50 10.54
C CYS A 82 2.40 -0.55 10.38
N GLU A 83 1.81 -1.72 10.63
CA GLU A 83 0.37 -1.95 10.52
C GLU A 83 -0.46 -0.92 11.30
N GLU A 84 -0.05 -0.63 12.54
CA GLU A 84 -0.72 0.36 13.40
C GLU A 84 -0.75 1.75 12.75
N SER A 85 0.40 2.24 12.28
CA SER A 85 0.51 3.54 11.61
C SER A 85 -0.26 3.59 10.29
N LEU A 86 -0.36 2.47 9.56
CA LEU A 86 -1.06 2.40 8.28
C LEU A 86 -2.57 2.28 8.43
N TYR A 87 -3.07 1.69 9.51
CA TYR A 87 -4.49 1.59 9.80
C TYR A 87 -5.15 2.96 10.09
N GLU A 88 -4.39 3.92 10.63
CA GLU A 88 -4.89 5.25 10.99
C GLU A 88 -5.07 6.21 9.80
N VAL A 89 -4.55 5.87 8.62
CA VAL A 89 -4.55 6.70 7.39
C VAL A 89 -5.80 6.50 6.55
#